data_AF-A0A2G9UTK2-F1
#
_entry.id   AF-A0A2G9UTK2-F1
#
_cell.length_a   1.000
_cell.length_b   1.000
_cell.length_c   1.000
_cell.angle_alpha   90.00
_cell.angle_beta   90.00
_cell.angle_gamma   90.00
#
_symmetry.space_group_name_H-M   'P 1'
#
loop_
_entity.id
_entity.type
_entity.pdbx_description
1 polymer ?
#
loop_
_entity_poly.entity_id
_entity_poly.type
_entity_poly.pdbx_seq_one_letter_code
_entity_poly.pdbx_strand_id
1 'polypeptide(L)'
;MRWLTALVAAYYVTFGFAYDDEFVTCGSVLKFSNANEGSRLHSHDVKYGSGSGQQSVTAVTASDDVNSHWQIYPSLKEKCHRGDPIKCGDKIRLKHLTTGCFLHTHHFQAPLSKHYQVMFCSQAFVFHFSLFSSL
;
A
#
# COMPACT_ATOMS: atom_id res chain seq x y z
N MET A 1 47.71 -35.42 4.28
CA MET A 1 47.47 -33.99 3.94
C MET A 1 46.17 -33.72 3.16
N ARG A 2 45.20 -34.65 3.10
CA ARG A 2 43.90 -34.43 2.42
C ARG A 2 42.73 -34.03 3.35
N TRP A 3 42.95 -34.09 4.66
CA TRP A 3 41.95 -33.78 5.68
C TRP A 3 41.92 -32.29 6.05
N LEU A 4 43.04 -31.57 5.89
CA LEU A 4 43.14 -30.13 6.12
C LEU A 4 42.34 -29.31 5.10
N THR A 5 42.27 -29.76 3.84
CA THR A 5 41.50 -29.09 2.79
C THR A 5 39.99 -29.21 2.98
N ALA A 6 39.51 -30.28 3.62
CA ALA A 6 38.09 -30.47 3.89
C ALA A 6 37.57 -29.52 5.00
N LEU A 7 38.41 -29.23 6.01
CA LEU A 7 38.06 -28.32 7.10
C LEU A 7 38.02 -26.85 6.64
N VAL A 8 38.92 -26.45 5.73
CA VAL A 8 38.91 -25.09 5.15
C VAL A 8 37.66 -24.88 4.29
N ALA A 9 37.23 -25.87 3.52
CA ALA A 9 36.01 -25.77 2.71
C ALA A 9 34.74 -25.63 3.56
N ALA A 10 34.66 -26.32 4.71
CA ALA A 10 33.51 -26.22 5.61
C ALA A 10 33.40 -24.85 6.32
N TYR A 11 34.54 -24.17 6.56
CA TYR A 11 34.57 -22.82 7.14
C TYR A 11 33.95 -21.74 6.23
N TYR A 12 33.97 -21.94 4.90
CA TYR A 12 33.38 -21.01 3.94
C TYR A 12 31.88 -21.24 3.67
N VAL A 13 31.25 -22.26 4.27
CA VAL A 13 29.80 -22.47 4.14
C VAL A 13 29.09 -21.64 5.20
N THR A 14 29.01 -20.33 4.97
CA THR A 14 28.07 -19.47 5.70
C THR A 14 26.66 -19.85 5.27
N PHE A 15 25.94 -20.59 6.12
CA PHE A 15 24.51 -20.76 5.99
C PHE A 15 23.85 -19.40 6.23
N GLY A 16 23.49 -18.71 5.15
CA GLY A 16 22.65 -17.52 5.22
C GLY A 16 21.25 -17.93 5.64
N PHE A 17 20.88 -17.68 6.89
CA PHE A 17 19.48 -17.71 7.30
C PHE A 17 18.82 -16.48 6.68
N ALA A 18 18.03 -16.68 5.63
CA ALA A 18 17.08 -15.68 5.16
C ALA A 18 15.99 -15.58 6.25
N TYR A 19 16.05 -14.53 7.06
CA TYR A 19 14.95 -14.18 7.96
C TYR A 19 13.82 -13.60 7.11
N ASP A 20 12.82 -14.43 6.82
CA ASP A 20 11.59 -14.04 6.15
C ASP A 20 10.60 -13.48 7.19
N ASP A 21 10.89 -12.29 7.67
CA ASP A 21 9.91 -11.47 8.40
C ASP A 21 9.88 -10.08 7.74
N GLU A 22 9.43 -10.06 6.48
CA GLU A 22 9.34 -8.85 5.66
C GLU A 22 8.13 -8.02 6.09
N PHE A 23 8.30 -7.20 7.12
CA PHE A 23 7.28 -6.26 7.57
C PHE A 23 7.15 -5.06 6.63
N VAL A 24 5.93 -4.55 6.48
CA VAL A 24 5.69 -3.29 5.75
C VAL A 24 6.25 -2.13 6.57
N THR A 25 6.99 -1.24 5.92
CA THR A 25 7.64 -0.10 6.57
C THR A 25 7.07 1.25 6.16
N CYS A 26 7.20 2.23 7.04
CA CYS A 26 6.90 3.62 6.74
C CYS A 26 7.74 4.10 5.55
N GLY A 27 7.10 4.77 4.59
CA GLY A 27 7.73 5.27 3.37
C GLY A 27 7.97 4.23 2.28
N SER A 28 7.65 2.94 2.53
CA SER A 28 7.66 1.90 1.49
C SER A 28 6.64 2.21 0.39
N VAL A 29 6.93 1.71 -0.82
CA VAL A 29 6.08 1.84 -1.99
C VAL A 29 5.64 0.45 -2.40
N LEU A 30 4.34 0.23 -2.48
CA LEU A 30 3.74 -1.06 -2.78
C LEU A 30 2.50 -0.94 -3.67
N LYS A 31 2.08 -2.08 -4.21
CA LYS A 31 0.81 -2.26 -4.92
C LYS A 31 -0.14 -3.06 -4.05
N PHE A 32 -1.37 -2.59 -3.91
CA PHE A 32 -2.41 -3.29 -3.15
C PHE A 32 -3.22 -4.16 -4.10
N SER A 33 -3.16 -5.49 -3.93
CA SER A 33 -3.91 -6.45 -4.74
C SER A 33 -5.13 -6.96 -3.98
N ASN A 34 -6.28 -7.03 -4.66
CA ASN A 34 -7.42 -7.81 -4.21
C ASN A 34 -7.05 -9.30 -4.26
N ALA A 35 -7.21 -10.02 -3.16
CA ALA A 35 -6.82 -11.43 -3.06
C ALA A 35 -7.68 -12.37 -3.91
N ASN A 36 -8.95 -12.01 -4.14
CA ASN A 36 -9.88 -12.86 -4.89
C ASN A 36 -9.80 -12.62 -6.40
N GLU A 37 -9.59 -11.36 -6.81
CA GLU A 37 -9.63 -10.95 -8.23
C GLU A 37 -8.25 -10.73 -8.84
N GLY A 38 -7.21 -10.54 -8.02
CA GLY A 38 -5.87 -10.17 -8.47
C GLY A 38 -5.76 -8.75 -9.06
N SER A 39 -6.85 -7.97 -8.99
CA SER A 39 -6.91 -6.58 -9.42
C SER A 39 -6.17 -5.67 -8.42
N ARG A 40 -5.47 -4.65 -8.91
CA ARG A 40 -4.61 -3.75 -8.13
C ARG A 40 -5.24 -2.38 -7.99
N LEU A 41 -5.14 -1.82 -6.79
CA LEU A 41 -5.57 -0.45 -6.50
C LEU A 41 -4.84 0.53 -7.40
N HIS A 42 -5.61 1.34 -8.13
CA HIS A 42 -5.10 2.19 -9.20
C HIS A 42 -5.79 3.55 -9.17
N SER A 43 -5.07 4.60 -9.56
CA SER A 43 -5.64 5.93 -9.79
C SER A 43 -4.96 6.64 -10.96
N HIS A 44 -5.65 7.56 -11.62
CA HIS A 44 -5.13 8.30 -12.77
C HIS A 44 -5.84 9.64 -12.85
N ASP A 45 -5.41 10.55 -13.72
CA ASP A 45 -5.96 11.90 -13.81
C ASP A 45 -7.31 11.97 -14.55
N VAL A 46 -8.27 11.20 -14.06
CA VAL A 46 -9.68 11.21 -14.47
C VAL A 46 -10.53 11.29 -13.22
N LYS A 47 -11.50 12.19 -13.24
CA LYS A 47 -12.43 12.46 -12.13
C LYS A 47 -13.74 11.72 -12.34
N TYR A 48 -14.46 11.41 -11.25
CA TYR A 48 -15.82 10.93 -11.39
C TYR A 48 -16.74 12.01 -11.98
N GLY A 49 -17.61 11.64 -12.92
CA GLY A 49 -18.62 12.53 -13.50
C GLY A 49 -19.85 12.77 -12.60
N SER A 50 -19.91 12.11 -11.44
CA SER A 50 -20.99 12.19 -10.46
C SER A 50 -20.40 12.08 -9.03
N GLY A 51 -21.24 12.26 -8.00
CA GLY A 51 -20.78 12.22 -6.61
C GLY A 51 -19.90 13.42 -6.27
N SER A 52 -18.69 13.19 -5.76
CA SER A 52 -17.80 14.25 -5.26
C SER A 52 -17.02 14.99 -6.35
N GLY A 53 -16.99 14.50 -7.60
CA GLY A 53 -16.20 15.09 -8.68
C GLY A 53 -14.67 15.01 -8.47
N GLN A 54 -14.22 14.23 -7.49
CA GLN A 54 -12.79 14.05 -7.18
C GLN A 54 -12.16 12.99 -8.08
N GLN A 55 -10.82 12.91 -8.05
CA GLN A 55 -10.06 11.97 -8.86
C GLN A 55 -10.48 10.53 -8.54
N SER A 56 -10.72 9.75 -9.59
CA SER A 56 -11.23 8.39 -9.48
C SER A 56 -10.17 7.42 -8.96
N VAL A 57 -10.64 6.40 -8.25
CA VAL A 57 -9.83 5.26 -7.82
C VAL A 57 -10.53 4.00 -8.33
N THR A 58 -9.77 3.14 -8.99
CA THR A 58 -10.27 1.92 -9.64
C THR A 58 -9.39 0.73 -9.26
N ALA A 59 -9.74 -0.45 -9.76
CA ALA A 59 -8.91 -1.64 -9.69
C ALA A 59 -8.58 -2.12 -11.11
N VAL A 60 -7.31 -2.40 -11.39
CA VAL A 60 -6.83 -2.83 -12.73
C VAL A 60 -6.10 -4.16 -12.63
N THR A 61 -6.19 -5.01 -13.67
CA THR A 61 -5.50 -6.31 -13.70
C THR A 61 -4.04 -6.19 -14.16
N ALA A 62 -3.67 -5.09 -14.82
CA ALA A 62 -2.30 -4.81 -15.24
C ALA A 62 -1.35 -4.83 -14.04
N SER A 63 -0.33 -5.66 -14.10
CA SER A 63 0.54 -5.92 -12.94
C SER A 63 1.68 -4.92 -12.78
N ASP A 64 2.12 -4.34 -13.89
CA ASP A 64 3.30 -3.49 -14.05
C ASP A 64 2.97 -1.99 -14.16
N ASP A 65 1.69 -1.62 -14.08
CA ASP A 65 1.27 -0.22 -14.17
C ASP A 65 1.86 0.65 -13.06
N VAL A 66 2.46 1.79 -13.45
CA VAL A 66 3.03 2.80 -12.57
C VAL A 66 1.98 3.47 -11.68
N ASN A 67 0.75 3.62 -12.19
CA ASN A 67 -0.41 4.21 -11.52
C ASN A 67 -1.05 3.28 -10.48
N SER A 68 -0.43 2.13 -10.22
CA SER A 68 -0.80 1.23 -9.13
C SER A 68 0.14 1.33 -7.93
N HIS A 69 1.10 2.27 -7.93
CA HIS A 69 2.03 2.45 -6.83
C HIS A 69 1.51 3.44 -5.78
N TRP A 70 1.52 2.99 -4.53
CA TRP A 70 1.08 3.74 -3.38
C TRP A 70 2.18 3.75 -2.32
N GLN A 71 2.48 4.93 -1.78
CA GLN A 71 3.47 5.12 -0.72
C GLN A 71 2.79 5.17 0.65
N ILE A 72 3.36 4.47 1.62
CA ILE A 72 2.88 4.46 3.01
C ILE A 72 3.35 5.71 3.75
N TYR A 73 2.41 6.43 4.34
CA TYR A 73 2.63 7.54 5.26
C TYR A 73 1.99 7.25 6.63
N PRO A 74 2.55 7.81 7.73
CA PRO A 74 1.89 7.74 9.03
C PRO A 74 0.58 8.50 9.01
N SER A 75 -0.27 8.32 10.03
CA SER A 75 -1.45 9.17 10.23
C SER A 75 -1.07 10.66 10.31
N LEU A 76 -2.06 11.55 10.15
CA LEU A 76 -1.82 13.01 10.14
C LEU A 76 -1.13 13.56 11.39
N LYS A 77 -1.38 12.94 12.55
CA LYS A 77 -0.89 13.42 13.85
C LYS A 77 0.38 12.69 14.30
N GLU A 78 0.80 11.67 13.57
CA GLU A 78 1.94 10.84 13.92
C GLU A 78 3.10 11.10 12.95
N LYS A 79 4.29 10.72 13.40
CA LYS A 79 5.51 10.74 12.60
C LYS A 79 6.13 9.35 12.66
N CYS A 80 6.63 8.88 11.53
CA CYS A 80 7.50 7.72 11.45
C CYS A 80 8.69 8.05 10.56
N HIS A 81 9.82 7.42 10.84
CA HIS A 81 10.98 7.45 9.98
C HIS A 81 10.85 6.38 8.90
N ARG A 82 11.49 6.63 7.75
CA ARG A 82 11.53 5.64 6.68
C ARG A 82 12.20 4.37 7.18
N GLY A 83 11.56 3.22 6.96
CA GLY A 83 12.04 1.92 7.43
C GLY A 83 11.44 1.49 8.78
N ASP A 84 10.74 2.37 9.50
CA ASP A 84 10.04 1.98 10.72
C ASP A 84 8.93 0.95 10.38
N PRO A 85 8.84 -0.18 11.10
CA PRO A 85 7.79 -1.17 10.87
C PRO A 85 6.41 -0.59 11.18
N ILE A 86 5.45 -0.83 10.27
CA ILE A 86 4.03 -0.53 10.49
C ILE A 86 3.39 -1.74 11.17
N LYS A 87 2.76 -1.52 12.33
CA LYS A 87 2.12 -2.59 13.08
C LYS A 87 0.66 -2.73 12.68
N CYS A 88 0.12 -3.93 12.88
CA CYS A 88 -1.31 -4.15 12.75
C CYS A 88 -2.08 -3.23 13.72
N GLY A 89 -3.08 -2.52 13.20
CA GLY A 89 -3.88 -1.55 13.96
C GLY A 89 -3.38 -0.10 13.88
N ASP A 90 -2.17 0.13 13.36
CA ASP A 90 -1.69 1.49 13.12
C ASP A 90 -2.49 2.18 12.02
N LYS A 91 -2.71 3.48 12.18
CA LYS A 91 -3.39 4.30 11.18
C LYS A 91 -2.38 4.82 10.17
N ILE A 92 -2.61 4.48 8.91
CA ILE A 92 -1.75 4.90 7.80
C ILE A 92 -2.51 5.75 6.80
N ARG A 93 -1.74 6.40 5.93
CA ARG A 93 -2.23 7.10 4.75
C ARG A 93 -1.54 6.55 3.53
N LEU A 94 -2.30 6.38 2.44
CA LEU A 94 -1.78 5.87 1.17
C LEU A 94 -1.69 7.02 0.18
N LYS A 95 -0.48 7.37 -0.24
CA LYS A 95 -0.24 8.42 -1.23
C LYS A 95 -0.06 7.80 -2.61
N HIS A 96 -0.87 8.19 -3.58
CA HIS A 96 -0.67 7.78 -4.97
C HIS A 96 0.58 8.46 -5.52
N LEU A 97 1.54 7.68 -6.05
CA LEU A 97 2.84 8.24 -6.42
C LEU A 97 2.75 9.22 -7.61
N THR A 98 1.99 8.88 -8.64
CA THR A 98 1.97 9.67 -9.88
C THR A 98 1.32 11.03 -9.68
N THR A 99 0.20 11.09 -8.95
CA THR A 99 -0.61 12.31 -8.79
C THR A 99 -0.39 13.01 -7.45
N GLY A 100 0.29 12.35 -6.50
CA GLY A 100 0.64 12.90 -5.20
C GLY A 100 -0.51 13.07 -4.22
N CYS A 101 -1.73 12.70 -4.59
CA CYS A 101 -2.90 12.73 -3.72
C CYS A 101 -2.91 11.55 -2.75
N PHE A 102 -3.76 11.65 -1.73
CA PHE A 102 -4.00 10.58 -0.77
C PHE A 102 -5.30 9.86 -1.08
N LEU A 103 -5.30 8.55 -0.84
CA LEU A 103 -6.52 7.76 -0.82
C LEU A 103 -7.44 8.31 0.27
N HIS A 104 -8.64 8.68 -0.12
CA HIS A 104 -9.63 9.25 0.77
C HIS A 104 -10.99 8.60 0.52
N THR A 105 -11.79 8.52 1.58
CA THR A 105 -13.18 8.07 1.52
C THR A 105 -14.08 9.12 2.12
N HIS A 106 -15.29 9.22 1.59
CA HIS A 106 -16.31 10.09 2.13
C HIS A 106 -17.68 9.46 1.88
N HIS A 107 -18.66 9.89 2.67
CA HIS A 107 -20.04 9.44 2.52
C HIS A 107 -20.72 10.12 1.34
N PHE A 108 -20.41 9.63 0.15
CA PHE A 108 -21.14 9.94 -1.08
C PHE A 108 -21.70 8.65 -1.66
N GLN A 109 -22.77 8.77 -2.43
CA GLN A 109 -23.30 7.64 -3.17
C GLN A 109 -22.30 7.23 -4.26
N ALA A 110 -22.00 5.94 -4.34
CA ALA A 110 -21.09 5.41 -5.34
C ALA A 110 -21.65 5.63 -6.76
N PRO A 111 -20.77 5.93 -7.74
CA PRO A 111 -21.20 6.26 -9.09
C PRO A 111 -21.89 5.09 -9.80
N LEU A 112 -21.56 3.84 -9.42
CA LEU A 112 -22.05 2.62 -10.08
C LEU A 112 -22.81 1.66 -9.16
N SER A 113 -22.83 1.90 -7.85
CA SER A 113 -23.51 1.03 -6.88
C SER A 113 -24.34 1.85 -5.88
N LYS A 114 -25.32 1.23 -5.23
CA LYS A 114 -26.13 1.89 -4.19
C LYS A 114 -25.41 2.01 -2.84
N HIS A 115 -24.11 1.73 -2.79
CA HIS A 115 -23.31 1.85 -1.57
C HIS A 115 -22.87 3.30 -1.33
N TYR A 116 -22.77 3.69 -0.06
CA TYR A 116 -22.50 5.07 0.38
C TYR A 116 -21.03 5.33 0.75
N GLN A 117 -20.11 4.50 0.26
CA GLN A 117 -18.67 4.67 0.48
C GLN A 117 -17.97 4.61 -0.86
N VAL A 118 -17.40 5.74 -1.26
CA VAL A 118 -16.60 5.86 -2.48
C VAL A 118 -15.18 6.19 -2.09
N MET A 119 -14.23 5.56 -2.77
CA MET A 119 -12.82 5.91 -2.67
C MET A 119 -12.49 6.90 -3.77
N PHE A 120 -11.77 7.95 -3.44
CA PHE A 120 -11.28 8.93 -4.40
C PHE A 120 -9.90 9.41 -3.98
N CYS A 121 -9.16 9.99 -4.91
CA CYS A 121 -7.86 10.56 -4.62
C CYS A 121 -7.99 12.07 -4.44
N SER A 122 -7.52 12.59 -3.30
CA SER A 122 -7.61 14.01 -2.96
C SER A 122 -6.32 14.54 -2.35
N GLN A 123 -6.00 15.80 -2.66
CA GLN A 123 -4.94 16.55 -1.95
C GLN A 123 -5.45 17.15 -0.62
N ALA A 124 -6.77 17.10 -0.37
CA ALA A 124 -7.36 17.63 0.85
C ALA A 124 -7.11 16.71 2.06
N PHE A 125 -6.98 17.32 3.24
CA PHE A 125 -6.62 16.69 4.50
C PHE A 125 -7.38 15.38 4.79
N VAL A 126 -6.61 14.32 5.02
CA VAL A 126 -7.07 12.94 5.21
C VAL A 126 -7.99 12.81 6.42
N PHE A 127 -9.28 12.54 6.22
CA PHE A 127 -10.08 11.97 7.31
C PHE A 127 -9.84 10.46 7.43
N HIS A 128 -9.82 10.04 8.70
CA HIS A 128 -9.74 8.69 9.27
C HIS A 128 -10.05 7.54 8.30
N PHE A 129 -9.04 6.73 7.97
CA PHE A 129 -9.25 5.39 7.42
C PHE A 129 -9.50 4.44 8.61
N SER A 130 -10.77 4.19 8.93
CA SER A 130 -11.15 3.03 9.76
C SER A 130 -11.53 1.90 8.82
N LEU A 131 -10.54 1.19 8.28
CA LEU A 131 -10.79 -0.14 7.75
C LEU A 131 -10.97 -1.06 8.97
N PHE A 132 -12.15 -1.68 9.07
CA PHE A 132 -12.60 -2.57 10.14
C PHE A 132 -13.06 -1.90 11.45
N SER A 133 -14.34 -1.55 11.49
CA SER A 133 -15.15 -1.64 12.69
C SER A 133 -16.44 -2.38 12.31
N SER A 134 -16.45 -3.68 12.64
CA SER A 134 -17.60 -4.54 12.96
C SER A 134 -18.95 -4.22 12.32
N LEU A 135 -19.42 -5.15 11.47
CA LEU A 135 -20.62 -5.96 11.67
C LEU A 135 -20.50 -7.25 10.85
#